data_AF-N9S7S1-F1
#
_entry.id   AF-N9S7S1-F1
#
_cell.length_a   1.000
_cell.length_b   1.000
_cell.length_c   1.000
_cell.angle_alpha   90.00
_cell.angle_beta   90.00
_cell.angle_gamma   90.00
#
_symmetry.space_group_name_H-M   'P 1'
#
loop_
_entity.id
_entity.type
_entity.pdbx_description
1 polymer ?
#
loop_
_entity_poly.entity_id
_entity_poly.type
_entity_poly.pdbx_seq_one_letter_code
_entity_poly.pdbx_strand_id
1 'polypeptide(L)'
;MNREIQQRLVWVKLFEETNDAGLVCRRCGISRPTLRKWWKRYSEQGIDGLSSQSKRPLKSPNTKINAELEALILEMRSAKIWVLDVCKQN
;
A
#
# COMPACT_ATOMS: atom_id res chain seq x y z
N MET A 1 -2.90 -2.28 -17.42
CA MET A 1 -3.16 -3.06 -16.18
C MET A 1 -1.84 -3.33 -15.48
N ASN A 2 -1.74 -3.14 -14.16
CA ASN A 2 -0.48 -3.31 -13.42
C ASN A 2 -0.01 -4.78 -13.53
N ARG A 3 1.23 -5.00 -13.98
CA ARG A 3 1.84 -6.33 -14.20
C ARG A 3 1.78 -7.21 -12.94
N GLU A 4 1.88 -6.58 -11.77
CA GLU A 4 1.78 -7.24 -10.47
C GLU A 4 0.36 -7.77 -10.21
N ILE A 5 -0.67 -6.97 -10.55
CA ILE A 5 -2.08 -7.38 -10.43
C ILE A 5 -2.37 -8.54 -11.37
N GLN A 6 -1.87 -8.49 -12.61
CA GLN A 6 -2.00 -9.58 -13.58
C GLN A 6 -1.40 -10.88 -13.05
N GLN A 7 -0.18 -10.82 -12.50
CA GLN A 7 0.49 -12.00 -11.95
C GLN A 7 -0.29 -12.61 -10.78
N ARG A 8 -0.79 -11.78 -9.87
CA ARG A 8 -1.60 -12.23 -8.72
C ARG A 8 -2.95 -12.80 -9.15
N LEU A 9 -3.55 -12.23 -10.19
CA LEU A 9 -4.82 -12.72 -10.74
C LEU A 9 -4.66 -14.14 -11.28
N VAL A 10 -3.53 -14.45 -11.94
CA VAL A 10 -3.20 -15.81 -12.38
C VAL A 10 -3.16 -16.79 -11.20
N TRP A 11 -2.53 -16.40 -10.09
CA TRP A 11 -2.46 -17.27 -8.90
C TRP A 11 -3.84 -17.59 -8.34
N VAL A 12 -4.68 -16.57 -8.26
CA VAL A 12 -6.03 -16.70 -7.69
C VAL A 12 -6.96 -17.47 -8.62
N LYS A 13 -6.92 -17.21 -9.93
CA LYS A 13 -7.70 -17.95 -10.92
C LYS A 13 -7.32 -19.44 -10.98
N LEU A 14 -6.03 -19.73 -10.97
CA LEU A 14 -5.57 -21.12 -10.93
C LEU A 14 -6.01 -21.84 -9.65
N PHE A 15 -6.03 -21.13 -8.52
CA PHE A 15 -6.53 -21.70 -7.26
C PHE A 15 -8.05 -21.88 -7.26
N GLU A 16 -8.80 -20.95 -7.85
CA GLU A 16 -10.26 -21.06 -8.03
C GLU A 16 -10.66 -22.28 -8.87
N GLU A 17 -9.89 -22.59 -9.92
CA GLU A 17 -10.13 -23.74 -10.80
C GLU A 17 -9.74 -25.08 -10.18
N THR A 18 -8.61 -25.13 -9.46
CA THR A 18 -8.03 -26.40 -8.98
C THR A 18 -8.37 -26.73 -7.54
N ASN A 19 -8.65 -25.72 -6.72
CA ASN A 19 -8.77 -25.81 -5.27
C ASN A 19 -7.57 -26.51 -4.57
N ASP A 20 -6.42 -26.63 -5.26
CA ASP A 20 -5.20 -27.27 -4.74
C ASP A 20 -4.10 -26.21 -4.56
N ALA A 21 -3.93 -25.77 -3.31
CA ALA A 21 -2.90 -24.81 -2.94
C ALA A 21 -1.47 -25.33 -3.21
N GLY A 22 -1.23 -26.63 -3.11
CA GLY A 22 0.09 -27.24 -3.34
C GLY A 22 0.48 -27.18 -4.82
N LEU A 23 -0.44 -27.53 -5.71
CA LEU A 23 -0.26 -27.42 -7.16
C LEU A 23 0.02 -25.97 -7.59
N VAL A 24 -0.79 -25.02 -7.14
CA VAL A 24 -0.64 -23.59 -7.45
C VAL A 24 0.71 -23.08 -6.98
N CYS A 25 1.11 -23.38 -5.74
CA CYS A 25 2.39 -22.93 -5.18
C CYS A 25 3.59 -23.45 -5.98
N ARG A 26 3.56 -24.73 -6.40
CA ARG A 26 4.61 -25.32 -7.26
C ARG A 26 4.66 -24.68 -8.65
N ARG A 27 3.50 -24.48 -9.27
CA ARG A 27 3.40 -23.96 -10.65
C ARG A 27 3.73 -22.47 -10.74
N CYS A 28 3.36 -21.70 -9.72
CA CYS A 28 3.55 -20.25 -9.70
C CYS A 28 4.82 -19.80 -8.95
N GLY A 29 5.54 -20.72 -8.29
CA GLY A 29 6.76 -20.40 -7.55
C GLY A 29 6.52 -19.52 -6.31
N ILE A 30 5.37 -19.69 -5.64
CA ILE A 30 4.99 -18.88 -4.46
C ILE A 30 4.81 -19.73 -3.22
N SER A 31 4.96 -19.11 -2.06
CA SER A 31 4.69 -19.77 -0.78
C SER A 31 3.18 -19.90 -0.51
N ARG A 32 2.77 -20.92 0.24
CA ARG A 32 1.39 -21.10 0.70
C ARG A 32 0.84 -19.87 1.47
N PRO A 33 1.59 -19.23 2.40
CA PRO A 33 1.16 -17.98 3.02
C PRO A 33 0.88 -16.86 2.01
N THR A 34 1.71 -16.73 0.97
CA THR A 34 1.51 -15.73 -0.10
C THR A 34 0.19 -15.98 -0.82
N LEU A 35 -0.07 -17.23 -1.25
CA LEU A 35 -1.33 -17.59 -1.90
C LEU A 35 -2.54 -17.29 -1.00
N ARG A 36 -2.51 -17.74 0.27
CA ARG A 36 -3.60 -17.51 1.22
C ARG A 36 -3.91 -16.03 1.43
N LYS A 37 -2.87 -15.18 1.53
CA LYS A 37 -3.03 -13.74 1.67
C LYS A 37 -3.80 -13.15 0.48
N TRP A 38 -3.39 -13.48 -0.74
CA TRP A 38 -4.00 -12.93 -1.95
C TRP A 38 -5.38 -13.50 -2.23
N TRP A 39 -5.59 -14.80 -1.97
CA TRP A 39 -6.92 -15.42 -2.02
C TRP A 39 -7.91 -14.72 -1.10
N LYS A 40 -7.54 -14.50 0.17
CA LYS A 40 -8.40 -13.80 1.13
C LYS A 40 -8.79 -12.41 0.63
N ARG A 41 -7.81 -11.61 0.18
CA ARG A 41 -8.06 -10.26 -0.33
C ARG A 41 -8.93 -10.25 -1.58
N TYR A 42 -8.72 -11.19 -2.50
CA TYR A 42 -9.53 -11.31 -3.69
C TYR A 42 -10.97 -11.75 -3.35
N SER A 43 -11.15 -12.65 -2.40
CA SER A 43 -12.47 -13.07 -1.94
C SER A 43 -13.26 -11.92 -1.29
N GLU A 44 -12.58 -10.95 -0.68
CA GLU A 44 -13.20 -9.81 0.01
C GLU A 44 -13.41 -8.60 -0.91
N GLN A 45 -12.49 -8.35 -1.85
CA GLN A 45 -12.39 -7.07 -2.61
C GLN A 45 -12.27 -7.28 -4.12
N GLY A 46 -12.33 -8.53 -4.61
CA GLY A 46 -12.12 -8.85 -6.02
C GLY A 46 -10.75 -8.43 -6.53
N ILE A 47 -10.71 -7.91 -7.75
CA ILE A 47 -9.47 -7.49 -8.43
C ILE A 47 -8.78 -6.34 -7.66
N ASP A 48 -9.54 -5.44 -7.03
CA ASP A 48 -8.99 -4.30 -6.29
C ASP A 48 -8.15 -4.75 -5.09
N GLY A 49 -8.50 -5.88 -4.48
CA GLY A 49 -7.74 -6.50 -3.39
C GLY A 49 -6.36 -7.02 -3.79
N LEU A 50 -6.09 -7.17 -5.09
CA LEU A 50 -4.79 -7.61 -5.62
C LEU A 50 -3.80 -6.46 -5.79
N SER A 51 -4.25 -5.22 -5.63
CA SER A 51 -3.39 -4.05 -5.63
C SER A 51 -2.42 -4.06 -4.44
N SER A 52 -1.24 -3.47 -4.65
CA SER A 52 -0.27 -3.29 -3.58
C SER A 52 -0.74 -2.20 -2.62
N GLN A 53 -0.91 -2.60 -1.36
CA GLN A 53 -1.26 -1.69 -0.27
C GLN A 53 0.02 -1.18 0.39
N SER A 54 -0.04 0.06 0.90
CA SER A 54 1.03 0.64 1.69
C SER A 54 1.38 -0.26 2.89
N LYS A 55 2.67 -0.51 3.09
CA LYS A 55 3.18 -1.19 4.30
C LYS A 55 3.35 -0.22 5.47
N ARG A 56 3.12 1.07 5.25
CA ARG A 56 3.28 2.10 6.29
C ARG A 56 2.21 1.88 7.35
N PRO A 57 2.58 1.82 8.64
CA PRO A 57 1.58 1.77 9.70
C PRO A 57 0.71 3.03 9.65
N LEU A 58 -0.60 2.86 9.79
CA LEU A 58 -1.56 3.98 9.81
C LEU A 58 -1.35 4.89 11.02
N LYS A 59 -0.91 4.31 12.14
CA LYS A 59 -0.58 5.03 13.38
C LYS A 59 0.74 4.49 13.92
N SER A 60 1.62 5.37 14.34
CA SER A 60 2.80 4.99 15.12
C SER A 60 2.45 5.10 16.61
N PRO A 61 2.74 4.08 17.44
CA PRO A 61 2.52 4.15 18.89
C PRO A 61 3.22 5.34 19.54
N ASN A 62 4.34 5.79 18.97
CA ASN A 62 5.16 6.89 19.46
C ASN A 62 4.95 8.17 18.63
N THR A 63 3.72 8.43 18.19
CA THR A 63 3.40 9.66 17.44
C THR A 63 3.47 10.85 18.41
N LYS A 64 4.56 11.61 18.33
CA LYS A 64 4.82 12.79 19.18
C LYS A 64 4.18 14.08 18.65
N ILE A 65 3.63 14.04 17.44
CA ILE A 65 3.05 15.20 16.77
C ILE A 65 1.54 15.15 16.99
N ASN A 66 1.04 16.09 17.77
CA ASN A 66 -0.40 16.35 17.90
C ASN A 66 -0.84 17.41 16.87
N ALA A 67 -2.15 17.66 16.77
CA ALA A 67 -2.70 18.60 15.79
C ALA A 67 -2.15 20.03 15.94
N GLU A 68 -1.87 20.46 17.17
CA GLU A 68 -1.29 21.78 17.46
C GLU A 68 0.15 21.89 16.94
N LEU A 69 0.98 20.89 17.21
CA LEU A 69 2.35 20.84 16.68
C LEU A 69 2.35 20.72 15.16
N GLU A 70 1.40 20.00 14.57
CA GLU A 70 1.25 19.92 13.12
C GLU A 70 0.90 21.29 12.52
N ALA A 71 -0.07 22.00 13.12
CA ALA A 71 -0.43 23.36 12.71
C ALA A 71 0.75 24.33 12.81
N LEU A 72 1.50 24.29 13.92
CA LEU A 72 2.70 25.10 14.10
C LEU A 72 3.78 24.80 13.04
N ILE A 73 4.02 23.52 12.74
CA ILE A 73 4.98 23.12 11.70
C ILE A 73 4.54 23.63 10.32
N LEU A 74 3.24 23.57 10.01
CA LEU A 74 2.70 24.07 8.76
C LEU A 74 2.84 25.60 8.64
N GLU A 75 2.55 26.33 9.72
CA GLU A 75 2.75 27.77 9.81
C GLU A 75 4.22 28.17 9.60
N MET A 76 5.16 27.50 10.30
CA MET A 76 6.59 27.77 10.14
C MET A 76 7.08 27.47 8.71
N ARG A 77 6.53 26.44 8.06
CA ARG A 77 6.88 26.08 6.67
C ARG A 77 6.33 27.07 5.66
N SER A 78 5.08 27.52 5.83
CA SER A 78 4.49 28.53 4.94
C SER A 78 5.21 29.87 5.11
N ALA A 79 5.47 30.32 6.35
CA ALA A 79 6.20 31.55 6.63
C ALA A 79 7.61 31.57 6.01
N LYS A 80 8.30 30.43 5.97
CA LYS A 80 9.63 30.33 5.35
C LYS A 80 9.62 30.50 3.82
N ILE A 81 8.50 30.18 3.16
CA ILE A 81 8.30 30.46 1.74
C ILE A 81 8.09 31.97 1.56
N TRP A 82 7.29 32.61 2.41
CA TRP A 82 7.06 34.06 2.39
C TRP A 82 8.34 34.89 2.61
N VAL A 83 9.26 34.45 3.49
CA VAL A 83 10.54 35.15 3.70
C VAL A 83 11.44 35.13 2.45
N LEU A 84 11.39 34.06 1.65
CA LEU A 84 12.16 33.98 0.40
C LEU A 84 11.54 34.81 -0.73
N ASP A 85 10.21 34.97 -0.74
CA ASP A 85 9.53 35.79 -1.74
C ASP A 85 9.66 37.30 -1.45
N VAL A 86 9.66 37.72 -0.19
CA VAL A 86 9.90 39.12 0.20
C VAL A 86 11.34 39.57 -0.12
N CYS A 87 12.32 38.68 0.00
CA CYS A 87 13.71 38.99 -0.38
C CYS A 87 13.96 39.07 -1.90
N LYS A 88 12.99 38.74 -2.77
CA LYS A 88 13.13 38.83 -4.24
C LYS A 88 12.56 40.12 -4.84
N GLN A 89 11.95 40.98 -4.04
CA GLN A 89 11.30 42.22 -4.50
C GLN A 89 12.03 43.50 -4.03
N ASN A 90 13.28 43.38 -3.57
CA ASN A 90 14.16 44.50 -3.28
C ASN A 90 15.48 44.35 -4.04
#